data_AF-A0AA43FGF8-F1
#
_entry.id   AF-A0AA43FGF8-F1
#
_cell.length_a   1.000
_cell.length_b   1.000
_cell.length_c   1.000
_cell.angle_alpha   90.00
_cell.angle_beta   90.00
_cell.angle_gamma   90.00
#
_symmetry.space_group_name_H-M   'P 1'
#
loop_
_entity.id
_entity.type
_entity.pdbx_description
1 polymer ?
#
loop_
_entity_poly.entity_id
_entity_poly.type
_entity_poly.pdbx_seq_one_letter_code
_entity_poly.pdbx_strand_id
1 'polypeptide(L)'
;MMDYFSPLQAADNLLGHIAPPIARVILWASLAGASSMAIYAKTSPQEKLKEISNQSRTMMADLSKHEGDFNELLALTKANLRMAGARLWYTIPATIVALAPVLYILIWMETAFETDIFFDFGPSWAAGWIIPAMVSLITISLAIKRAFRIE
;
A
#
# COMPACT_ATOMS: atom_id res chain seq x y z
N MET A 1 -3.01 28.57 -6.26
CA MET A 1 -2.14 27.61 -5.56
C MET A 1 -2.20 26.31 -6.36
N MET A 2 -1.11 26.00 -7.09
CA MET A 2 -0.85 24.84 -7.96
C MET A 2 -1.94 24.36 -8.95
N ASP A 3 -1.87 24.83 -10.20
CA ASP A 3 -2.66 24.33 -11.36
C ASP A 3 -2.51 22.82 -11.66
N TYR A 4 -1.54 22.15 -11.03
CA TYR A 4 -1.27 20.71 -11.19
C TYR A 4 -2.44 19.80 -10.80
N PHE A 5 -3.37 20.29 -9.97
CA PHE A 5 -4.56 19.53 -9.56
C PHE A 5 -5.83 19.96 -10.28
N SER A 6 -5.75 20.90 -11.24
CA SER A 6 -6.92 21.44 -11.93
C SER A 6 -7.85 20.37 -12.55
N PRO A 7 -7.35 19.25 -13.14
CA PRO A 7 -8.24 18.23 -13.69
C PRO A 7 -8.98 17.44 -12.61
N LEU A 8 -8.29 17.11 -11.51
CA LEU A 8 -8.87 16.45 -10.34
C LEU A 8 -9.94 17.31 -9.71
N GLN A 9 -9.63 18.59 -9.47
CA GLN A 9 -10.57 19.55 -8.90
C GLN A 9 -11.80 19.74 -9.79
N ALA A 10 -11.62 19.81 -11.11
CA ALA A 10 -12.74 19.93 -12.06
C ALA A 10 -13.65 18.70 -12.00
N ALA A 11 -13.07 17.49 -12.01
CA ALA A 11 -13.83 16.24 -11.90
C ALA A 11 -14.58 16.14 -10.56
N ASP A 12 -13.91 16.52 -9.48
CA ASP A 12 -14.44 16.48 -8.13
C ASP A 12 -15.54 17.52 -7.88
N ASN A 13 -15.43 18.71 -8.48
CA ASN A 13 -16.50 19.71 -8.48
C ASN A 13 -17.76 19.16 -9.15
N LEU A 14 -17.64 18.43 -10.26
CA LEU A 14 -18.78 17.77 -10.90
C LEU A 14 -19.41 16.72 -9.98
N LEU A 15 -18.59 15.89 -9.33
CA LEU A 15 -19.06 14.91 -8.36
C LEU A 15 -19.76 15.57 -7.15
N GLY A 16 -19.31 16.75 -6.73
CA GLY A 16 -19.92 17.50 -5.63
C GLY A 16 -21.37 17.90 -5.86
N HIS A 17 -21.86 17.90 -7.10
CA HIS A 17 -23.27 18.15 -7.39
C HIS A 17 -24.18 16.95 -7.08
N ILE A 18 -23.60 15.75 -6.97
CA ILE A 18 -24.34 14.48 -6.91
C ILE A 18 -24.03 13.71 -5.62
N ALA A 19 -22.78 13.78 -5.15
CA ALA A 19 -22.28 12.99 -4.05
C ALA A 19 -21.83 13.86 -2.87
N PRO A 20 -22.15 13.46 -1.62
CA PRO A 20 -21.67 14.15 -0.43
C PRO A 20 -20.14 14.02 -0.29
N PRO A 21 -19.49 14.90 0.50
CA PRO A 21 -18.04 14.89 0.66
C PRO A 21 -17.47 13.52 1.04
N ILE A 22 -18.13 12.78 1.94
CA ILE A 22 -17.62 11.49 2.44
C ILE A 22 -17.54 10.43 1.32
N ALA A 23 -18.52 10.43 0.42
CA ALA A 23 -18.56 9.50 -0.71
C ALA A 23 -17.44 9.83 -1.72
N ARG A 24 -17.15 11.11 -1.94
CA ARG A 24 -16.05 11.57 -2.78
C ARG A 24 -14.68 11.18 -2.21
N VAL A 25 -14.48 11.36 -0.90
CA VAL A 25 -13.27 10.92 -0.19
C VAL A 25 -13.03 9.42 -0.36
N ILE A 26 -14.06 8.60 -0.14
CA ILE A 26 -14.00 7.14 -0.32
C ILE A 26 -13.66 6.79 -1.77
N LEU A 27 -14.28 7.46 -2.75
CA LEU A 27 -14.05 7.22 -4.17
C LEU A 27 -12.61 7.54 -4.57
N TRP A 28 -12.10 8.72 -4.22
CA TRP A 28 -10.74 9.14 -4.59
C TRP A 28 -9.66 8.33 -3.86
N ALA A 29 -9.86 8.03 -2.57
CA ALA A 29 -8.97 7.14 -1.82
C ALA A 29 -8.96 5.71 -2.41
N SER A 30 -10.12 5.24 -2.87
CA SER A 30 -10.21 3.94 -3.55
C SER A 30 -9.47 3.94 -4.88
N LEU A 31 -9.62 4.99 -5.69
CA LEU A 31 -8.88 5.16 -6.95
C LEU A 31 -7.37 5.24 -6.72
N ALA A 32 -6.93 5.93 -5.67
CA ALA A 32 -5.51 5.99 -5.28
C ALA A 32 -4.96 4.60 -4.97
N GLY A 33 -5.64 3.85 -4.11
CA GLY A 33 -5.25 2.49 -3.73
C GLY A 33 -5.26 1.53 -4.92
N ALA A 34 -6.29 1.61 -5.78
CA ALA A 34 -6.37 0.81 -6.99
C ALA A 34 -5.23 1.12 -7.98
N SER A 35 -4.92 2.40 -8.18
CA SER A 35 -3.84 2.84 -9.06
C SER A 35 -2.47 2.40 -8.54
N SER A 36 -2.24 2.56 -7.23
CA SER A 36 -1.04 2.07 -6.54
C SER A 36 -0.85 0.56 -6.74
N MET A 37 -1.92 -0.22 -6.53
CA MET A 37 -1.88 -1.67 -6.72
C MET A 37 -1.67 -2.07 -8.18
N ALA A 38 -2.28 -1.37 -9.14
CA ALA A 38 -2.07 -1.63 -10.56
C ALA A 38 -0.62 -1.36 -10.98
N ILE A 39 -0.01 -0.29 -10.46
CA ILE A 39 1.41 0.02 -10.68
C ILE A 39 2.29 -1.03 -10.02
N TYR A 40 2.03 -1.36 -8.75
CA TYR A 40 2.77 -2.39 -8.02
C TYR A 40 2.71 -3.74 -8.73
N ALA A 41 1.55 -4.15 -9.24
CA ALA A 41 1.40 -5.41 -9.96
C ALA A 41 2.28 -5.47 -11.22
N LYS A 42 2.46 -4.34 -11.92
CA LYS A 42 3.28 -4.25 -13.13
C LYS A 42 4.78 -4.12 -12.86
N THR A 43 5.17 -3.48 -11.76
CA THR A 43 6.59 -3.19 -11.45
C THR A 43 7.21 -4.21 -10.49
N SER A 44 6.41 -4.92 -9.70
CA SER A 44 6.91 -5.88 -8.71
C SER A 44 7.54 -7.11 -9.38
N PRO A 45 8.77 -7.52 -9.01
CA PRO A 45 9.43 -8.72 -9.52
C PRO A 45 8.85 -9.97 -8.84
N GLN A 46 7.57 -10.25 -9.11
CA GLN A 46 6.80 -11.31 -8.44
C GLN A 46 7.46 -12.69 -8.53
N GLU A 47 8.08 -13.02 -9.67
CA GLU A 47 8.80 -14.29 -9.85
C GLU A 47 9.99 -14.44 -8.88
N LYS A 48 10.82 -13.39 -8.76
CA LYS A 48 11.97 -13.39 -7.85
C LYS A 48 11.53 -13.45 -6.39
N LEU A 49 10.45 -12.75 -6.06
CA LEU A 49 9.87 -12.76 -4.71
C LEU A 49 9.34 -14.14 -4.34
N LYS A 50 8.73 -14.84 -5.29
CA LYS A 50 8.22 -16.20 -5.14
C LYS A 50 9.36 -17.21 -5.01
N GLU A 51 10.41 -17.08 -5.83
CA GLU A 51 11.60 -17.92 -5.75
C GLU A 51 12.28 -17.81 -4.37
N ILE A 52 12.49 -16.59 -3.87
CA ILE A 52 13.04 -16.35 -2.53
C ILE A 52 12.11 -16.93 -1.44
N SER A 53 10.79 -16.84 -1.62
CA SER A 53 9.81 -17.44 -0.70
C SER A 53 9.95 -18.95 -0.59
N ASN A 54 10.10 -19.60 -1.74
CA ASN A 54 10.21 -21.04 -1.84
C ASN A 54 11.53 -21.52 -1.21
N GLN A 55 12.64 -20.84 -1.51
CA GLN A 55 13.95 -21.12 -0.91
C GLN A 55 13.96 -20.94 0.62
N SER A 56 13.27 -19.91 1.13
CA SER A 56 13.15 -19.71 2.59
C SER A 56 12.34 -20.82 3.26
N ARG A 57 11.25 -21.29 2.62
CA ARG A 57 10.45 -22.43 3.14
C ARG A 57 11.22 -23.74 3.15
N THR A 58 12.01 -24.02 2.10
CA THR A 58 12.86 -25.22 2.07
C THR A 58 13.94 -25.16 3.15
N MET A 59 14.59 -24.01 3.34
CA MET A 59 15.58 -23.86 4.42
C MET A 59 14.98 -23.97 5.82
N MET A 60 13.76 -23.47 6.05
CA MET A 60 13.05 -23.68 7.32
C MET A 60 12.68 -25.14 7.57
N ALA A 61 12.31 -25.87 6.52
CA ALA A 61 12.05 -27.31 6.62
C ALA A 61 13.34 -28.09 6.96
N ASP A 62 14.47 -27.71 6.38
CA ASP A 62 15.78 -28.32 6.67
C ASP A 62 16.24 -27.98 8.10
N LEU A 63 16.07 -26.73 8.55
CA LEU A 63 16.35 -26.31 9.94
C LEU A 63 15.52 -27.09 10.99
N SER A 64 14.26 -27.39 10.70
CA SER A 64 13.38 -28.13 11.62
C SER A 64 13.78 -29.59 11.83
N LYS A 65 14.65 -30.12 10.96
CA LYS A 65 15.17 -31.50 11.02
C LYS A 65 16.63 -31.56 11.51
N HIS A 66 17.26 -30.41 11.75
CA HIS A 66 18.65 -30.33 12.19
C HIS A 66 18.75 -30.41 13.72
N GLU A 67 19.23 -31.56 14.23
CA GLU A 67 19.54 -31.78 15.65
C GLU A 67 21.03 -31.46 16.00
N GLY A 68 21.79 -30.89 15.04
CA GLY A 68 23.25 -30.78 15.05
C GLY A 68 23.88 -29.48 15.60
N ASP A 69 25.15 -29.26 15.24
CA ASP A 69 26.08 -28.23 15.76
C ASP A 69 25.59 -26.77 15.60
N PHE A 70 25.85 -25.95 16.62
CA PHE A 70 25.45 -24.53 16.67
C PHE A 70 26.04 -23.69 15.53
N ASN A 71 27.24 -24.02 15.05
CA ASN A 71 27.84 -23.32 13.91
C ASN A 71 27.07 -23.53 12.61
N GLU A 72 26.49 -24.72 12.43
CA GLU A 72 25.70 -25.06 11.24
C GLU A 72 24.36 -24.31 11.25
N LEU A 73 23.72 -24.20 12.42
CA LEU A 73 22.54 -23.37 12.63
C LEU A 73 22.80 -21.88 12.35
N LEU A 74 23.94 -21.35 12.78
CA LEU A 74 24.34 -19.97 12.52
C LEU A 74 24.55 -19.70 11.03
N ALA A 75 25.17 -20.63 10.30
CA ALA A 75 25.38 -20.51 8.85
C ALA A 75 24.04 -20.46 8.10
N LEU A 76 23.10 -21.35 8.44
CA LEU A 76 21.75 -21.38 7.88
C LEU A 76 20.95 -20.12 8.21
N THR A 77 21.03 -19.64 9.45
CA THR A 77 20.36 -18.40 9.88
C THR A 77 20.88 -17.18 9.12
N LYS A 78 22.20 -17.07 8.93
CA LYS A 78 22.81 -15.98 8.15
C LYS A 78 22.39 -16.04 6.68
N ALA A 79 22.29 -17.23 6.09
CA ALA A 79 21.80 -17.41 4.73
C ALA A 79 20.33 -16.94 4.61
N ASN A 80 19.46 -17.31 5.55
CA ASN A 80 18.07 -16.89 5.57
C ASN A 80 17.90 -15.38 5.77
N LEU A 81 18.68 -14.77 6.68
CA LEU A 81 18.70 -13.32 6.89
C LEU A 81 19.12 -12.56 5.63
N ARG A 82 20.12 -13.07 4.90
CA ARG A 82 20.54 -12.48 3.63
C ARG A 82 19.44 -12.53 2.58
N MET A 83 18.69 -13.64 2.52
CA MET A 83 17.54 -13.76 1.61
C MET A 83 16.38 -12.84 1.99
N ALA A 84 16.08 -12.71 3.28
CA ALA A 84 15.11 -11.74 3.76
C ALA A 84 15.52 -10.29 3.39
N GLY A 85 16.81 -9.96 3.55
CA GLY A 85 17.37 -8.67 3.11
C GLY A 85 17.25 -8.45 1.59
N ALA A 86 17.55 -9.47 0.79
CA ALA A 86 17.41 -9.39 -0.67
C ALA A 86 15.95 -9.15 -1.09
N ARG A 87 14.99 -9.83 -0.44
CA ARG A 87 13.56 -9.61 -0.67
C ARG A 87 13.17 -8.15 -0.42
N LEU A 88 13.60 -7.57 0.71
CA LEU A 88 13.34 -6.15 0.99
C LEU A 88 13.90 -5.25 -0.12
N TRP A 89 15.14 -5.51 -0.55
CA TRP A 89 15.79 -4.74 -1.60
C TRP A 89 15.02 -4.75 -2.92
N TYR A 90 14.45 -5.90 -3.31
CA TYR A 90 13.63 -6.00 -4.52
C TYR A 90 12.27 -5.31 -4.41
N THR A 91 11.71 -5.21 -3.20
CA THR A 91 10.41 -4.53 -3.00
C THR A 91 10.52 -3.01 -2.95
N ILE A 92 11.61 -2.45 -2.43
CA ILE A 92 11.73 -0.99 -2.19
C ILE A 92 11.45 -0.15 -3.44
N PRO A 93 12.07 -0.39 -4.61
CA PRO A 93 11.83 0.44 -5.80
C PRO A 93 10.38 0.36 -6.28
N ALA A 94 9.79 -0.84 -6.27
CA ALA A 94 8.40 -1.04 -6.66
C ALA A 94 7.44 -0.31 -5.72
N THR A 95 7.72 -0.35 -4.41
CA THR A 95 6.93 0.36 -3.39
C THR A 95 7.02 1.88 -3.55
N ILE A 96 8.21 2.43 -3.82
CA ILE A 96 8.39 3.88 -4.03
C ILE A 96 7.57 4.34 -5.24
N VAL A 97 7.62 3.60 -6.35
CA VAL A 97 6.85 3.94 -7.55
C VAL A 97 5.34 3.80 -7.29
N ALA A 98 4.92 2.77 -6.54
CA ALA A 98 3.52 2.58 -6.18
C ALA A 98 3.01 3.63 -5.17
N LEU A 99 3.89 4.27 -4.40
CA LEU A 99 3.53 5.30 -3.44
C LEU A 99 3.18 6.64 -4.12
N ALA A 100 3.76 6.92 -5.29
CA ALA A 100 3.53 8.15 -6.05
C ALA A 100 2.04 8.53 -6.26
N PRO A 101 1.17 7.64 -6.80
CA PRO A 101 -0.27 7.97 -6.98
C PRO A 101 -1.00 8.21 -5.65
N VAL A 102 -0.60 7.49 -4.58
CA VAL A 102 -1.21 7.66 -3.26
C VAL A 102 -0.88 9.04 -2.70
N LEU A 103 0.40 9.42 -2.70
CA LEU A 103 0.82 10.74 -2.22
C LEU A 103 0.22 11.85 -3.06
N TYR A 104 0.17 11.69 -4.39
CA TYR A 104 -0.43 12.68 -5.28
C TYR A 104 -1.89 12.95 -4.92
N ILE A 105 -2.69 11.90 -4.71
CA ILE A 105 -4.10 12.05 -4.33
C ILE A 105 -4.23 12.57 -2.89
N LEU A 106 -3.42 12.09 -1.93
CA LEU A 106 -3.50 12.57 -0.54
C LEU A 106 -3.15 14.06 -0.40
N ILE A 107 -2.13 14.53 -1.11
CA ILE A 107 -1.74 15.95 -1.11
C ILE A 107 -2.86 16.80 -1.72
N TRP A 108 -3.49 16.32 -2.79
CA TRP A 108 -4.64 17.02 -3.37
C TRP A 108 -5.84 17.02 -2.42
N MET A 109 -6.16 15.88 -1.79
CA MET A 109 -7.28 15.74 -0.86
C MET A 109 -7.12 16.65 0.36
N GLU A 110 -5.89 16.85 0.85
CA GLU A 110 -5.62 17.84 1.88
C GLU A 110 -6.16 19.20 1.45
N THR A 111 -5.86 19.66 0.23
CA THR A 111 -6.36 20.96 -0.24
C THR A 111 -7.86 20.99 -0.55
N ALA A 112 -8.45 19.85 -0.93
CA ALA A 112 -9.84 19.79 -1.39
C ALA A 112 -10.85 19.61 -0.24
N PHE A 113 -10.44 18.98 0.87
CA PHE A 113 -11.32 18.60 1.98
C PHE A 113 -10.83 19.09 3.36
N GLU A 114 -9.84 20.01 3.43
CA GLU A 114 -9.29 20.54 4.69
C GLU A 114 -10.38 21.06 5.64
N THR A 115 -11.39 21.74 5.09
CA THR A 115 -12.43 22.40 5.88
C THR A 115 -13.62 21.51 6.18
N ASP A 116 -13.67 20.30 5.62
CA ASP A 116 -14.81 19.39 5.79
C ASP A 116 -14.69 18.57 7.07
N ILE A 117 -15.73 18.64 7.91
CA ILE A 117 -15.87 17.83 9.12
C ILE A 117 -16.85 16.70 8.82
N PHE A 118 -16.40 15.46 8.97
CA PHE A 118 -17.14 14.25 8.62
C PHE A 118 -17.74 13.55 9.86
N PHE A 119 -17.12 13.75 11.01
CA PHE A 119 -17.57 13.17 12.27
C PHE A 119 -17.72 14.26 13.33
N ASP A 120 -18.89 14.31 13.96
CA ASP A 120 -19.18 15.25 15.05
C ASP A 120 -18.68 14.75 16.41
N PHE A 121 -17.99 13.59 16.43
CA PHE A 121 -17.51 12.96 17.65
C PHE A 121 -16.02 12.62 17.55
N GLY A 122 -15.33 12.70 18.69
CA GLY A 122 -13.92 12.37 18.82
C GLY A 122 -12.98 13.58 18.72
N PRO A 123 -11.66 13.32 18.71
CA PRO A 123 -10.66 14.38 18.61
C PRO A 123 -10.70 15.11 17.27
N SER A 124 -10.36 16.40 17.26
CA SER A 124 -10.37 17.24 16.04
C SER A 124 -9.50 16.69 14.91
N TRP A 125 -8.37 16.05 15.22
CA TRP A 125 -7.49 15.43 14.23
C TRP A 125 -8.13 14.25 13.47
N ALA A 126 -9.15 13.61 14.05
CA ALA A 126 -9.84 12.45 13.48
C ALA A 126 -11.16 12.82 12.77
N ALA A 127 -11.64 14.04 12.98
CA ALA A 127 -12.93 14.49 12.47
C ALA A 127 -12.93 14.80 10.96
N GLY A 128 -11.74 15.00 10.39
CA GLY A 128 -11.54 15.33 8.98
C GLY A 128 -11.48 14.11 8.03
N TRP A 129 -10.98 14.36 6.82
CA TRP A 129 -10.99 13.43 5.70
C TRP A 129 -10.03 12.22 5.84
N ILE A 130 -9.02 12.32 6.72
CA ILE A 130 -7.92 11.34 6.82
C ILE A 130 -8.42 9.93 7.16
N ILE A 131 -9.29 9.80 8.15
CA ILE A 131 -9.78 8.50 8.62
C ILE A 131 -10.57 7.76 7.53
N PRO A 132 -11.61 8.34 6.90
CA PRO A 132 -12.35 7.65 5.86
C PRO A 132 -11.46 7.35 4.65
N ALA A 133 -10.50 8.23 4.31
CA ALA A 133 -9.53 7.97 3.25
C ALA A 133 -8.63 6.76 3.58
N MET A 134 -8.04 6.69 4.77
CA MET A 134 -7.17 5.57 5.17
C MET A 134 -7.94 4.25 5.23
N VAL A 135 -9.13 4.24 5.82
CA VAL A 135 -9.98 3.03 5.91
C VAL A 135 -10.33 2.53 4.51
N SER A 136 -10.74 3.44 3.62
CA SER A 136 -11.07 3.10 2.23
C SER A 136 -9.86 2.57 1.49
N LEU A 137 -8.71 3.24 1.62
CA LEU A 137 -7.47 2.87 0.95
C LEU A 137 -6.99 1.49 1.40
N ILE A 138 -6.99 1.21 2.70
CA ILE A 138 -6.60 -0.10 3.24
C ILE A 138 -7.58 -1.17 2.73
N THR A 139 -8.88 -0.90 2.81
CA THR A 139 -9.91 -1.86 2.39
C THR A 139 -9.80 -2.21 0.92
N ILE A 140 -9.69 -1.20 0.03
CA ILE A 140 -9.57 -1.44 -1.41
C ILE A 140 -8.25 -2.16 -1.74
N SER A 141 -7.16 -1.78 -1.08
CA SER A 141 -5.84 -2.35 -1.32
C SER A 141 -5.82 -3.83 -0.95
N LEU A 142 -6.41 -4.19 0.20
CA LEU A 142 -6.56 -5.57 0.63
C LEU A 142 -7.52 -6.35 -0.26
N ALA A 143 -8.64 -5.74 -0.67
CA ALA A 143 -9.61 -6.36 -1.57
C ALA A 143 -8.97 -6.70 -2.92
N ILE A 144 -8.21 -5.77 -3.51
CA ILE A 144 -7.46 -5.97 -4.74
C ILE A 144 -6.37 -7.02 -4.55
N LYS A 145 -5.57 -6.93 -3.48
CA LYS A 145 -4.53 -7.92 -3.19
C LYS A 145 -5.13 -9.34 -3.11
N ARG A 146 -6.28 -9.48 -2.45
CA ARG A 146 -7.01 -10.75 -2.35
C ARG A 146 -7.57 -11.21 -3.69
N ALA A 147 -8.19 -10.31 -4.47
CA ALA A 147 -8.80 -10.62 -5.76
C ALA A 147 -7.76 -11.06 -6.81
N PHE A 148 -6.61 -10.40 -6.84
CA PHE A 148 -5.55 -10.67 -7.82
C PHE A 148 -4.52 -11.71 -7.36
N ARG A 149 -4.65 -12.27 -6.14
CA ARG A 149 -3.71 -13.26 -5.56
C ARG A 149 -2.24 -12.85 -5.70
N ILE A 150 -1.97 -11.55 -5.52
CA ILE A 150 -0.61 -11.02 -5.57
C ILE A 150 0.04 -11.40 -4.22
N GLU A 151 0.97 -12.36 -4.23
CA GLU A 151 1.73 -12.80 -3.05
C GLU A 151 2.70 -11.70 -2.56
#